data_AF-A0A9D4VGF4-F1
#
_entry.id   AF-A0A9D4VGF4-F1
#
_cell.length_a   1.000
_cell.length_b   1.000
_cell.length_c   1.000
_cell.angle_alpha   90.00
_cell.angle_beta   90.00
_cell.angle_gamma   90.00
#
_symmetry.space_group_name_H-M   'P 1'
#
loop_
_entity.id
_entity.type
_entity.pdbx_description
1 polymer ?
#
loop_
_entity_poly.entity_id
_entity_poly.type
_entity_poly.pdbx_seq_one_letter_code
_entity_poly.pdbx_strand_id
1 'polypeptide(L)'
;MFATAIRMSSNRFPYIKPALFNTPTQADEAHRLSIVLLAILRRHGPLSVDHCWAQSKEQGFRSKRHMKLVLKWMKDRQQVKVICEHLTELSDLHGDKEFFYAPFDHGREKTDKMDNEKVDSSIQ
;
A
#
# COMPACT_ATOMS: atom_id res chain seq x y z
N MET A 1 -49.25 8.48 -16.13
CA MET A 1 -48.86 8.36 -14.71
C MET A 1 -47.39 7.95 -14.67
N PHE A 2 -46.47 8.91 -14.70
CA PHE A 2 -45.02 8.67 -14.74
C PHE A 2 -44.38 9.41 -13.58
N ALA A 3 -44.16 8.70 -12.47
CA ALA A 3 -43.43 9.21 -11.32
C ALA A 3 -42.46 8.12 -10.84
N THR A 4 -41.47 7.81 -11.67
CA THR A 4 -40.30 7.03 -11.24
C THR A 4 -39.45 7.92 -10.36
N ALA A 5 -39.53 7.68 -9.05
CA ALA A 5 -38.65 8.28 -8.06
C ALA A 5 -37.20 7.86 -8.36
N ILE A 6 -36.39 8.81 -8.84
CA ILE A 6 -34.94 8.63 -8.90
C ILE A 6 -34.45 8.69 -7.46
N ARG A 7 -34.22 7.52 -6.88
CA ARG A 7 -33.53 7.32 -5.60
C ARG A 7 -32.18 8.03 -5.71
N MET A 8 -32.05 9.18 -5.06
CA MET A 8 -30.78 9.89 -4.92
C MET A 8 -29.76 8.95 -4.28
N SER A 9 -28.95 8.30 -5.10
CA SER A 9 -27.66 7.76 -4.67
C SER A 9 -26.80 8.96 -4.31
N SER A 10 -26.69 9.24 -3.02
CA SER A 10 -25.81 10.24 -2.43
C SER A 10 -24.36 9.83 -2.64
N ASN A 11 -23.89 9.90 -3.88
CA ASN A 11 -22.47 9.86 -4.18
C ASN A 11 -21.89 11.20 -3.74
N ARG A 12 -21.66 11.35 -2.42
CA ARG A 12 -20.92 12.46 -1.84
C ARG A 12 -19.58 12.46 -2.56
N PHE A 13 -19.37 13.42 -3.46
CA PHE A 13 -18.10 13.61 -4.14
C PHE A 13 -16.99 13.48 -3.09
N PRO A 14 -16.11 12.46 -3.20
CA PRO A 14 -15.07 12.27 -2.21
C PRO A 14 -14.25 13.53 -2.23
N TYR A 15 -14.26 14.30 -1.14
CA TYR A 15 -13.40 15.47 -1.00
C TYR A 15 -11.95 14.97 -1.14
N ILE A 16 -11.38 15.11 -2.34
CA ILE A 16 -10.04 14.64 -2.67
C ILE A 16 -9.09 15.61 -1.97
N LYS A 17 -8.76 15.30 -0.70
CA LYS A 17 -7.66 15.98 -0.01
C LYS A 17 -6.43 15.88 -0.93
N PRO A 18 -5.80 17.00 -1.32
CA PRO A 18 -4.61 16.95 -2.15
C PRO A 18 -3.62 15.99 -1.49
N ALA A 19 -3.08 15.07 -2.28
CA ALA A 19 -2.03 14.19 -1.80
C ALA A 19 -0.93 15.08 -1.23
N LEU A 20 -0.58 14.91 0.04
CA LEU A 20 0.34 15.82 0.72
C LEU A 20 1.71 15.87 -0.01
N PHE A 21 2.03 14.83 -0.79
CA PHE A 21 3.22 14.66 -1.62
C PHE A 21 3.08 15.22 -3.04
N ASN A 22 2.65 16.48 -3.19
CA ASN A 22 2.58 17.12 -4.51
C ASN A 22 3.87 17.89 -4.90
N THR A 23 4.79 18.09 -3.95
CA THR A 23 6.09 18.71 -4.24
C THR A 23 7.11 17.63 -4.61
N PRO A 24 8.02 17.89 -5.57
CA PRO A 24 8.99 16.90 -6.05
C PRO A 24 9.88 16.38 -4.92
N THR A 25 10.37 17.27 -4.05
CA THR A 25 11.21 16.92 -2.90
C THR A 25 10.54 15.97 -1.90
N GLN A 26 9.22 16.07 -1.72
CA GLN A 26 8.50 15.17 -0.83
C GLN A 26 8.16 13.85 -1.53
N ALA A 27 8.01 13.85 -2.85
CA ALA A 27 7.81 12.63 -3.63
C ALA A 27 9.06 11.73 -3.62
N ASP A 28 10.27 12.32 -3.69
CA ASP A 28 11.53 11.58 -3.59
C ASP A 28 11.70 10.92 -2.22
N GLU A 29 11.39 11.64 -1.14
CA GLU A 29 11.42 11.10 0.22
C GLU A 29 10.37 9.98 0.38
N ALA A 30 9.15 10.18 -0.12
CA ALA A 30 8.12 9.14 -0.11
C ALA A 30 8.55 7.89 -0.89
N HIS A 31 9.22 8.06 -2.03
CA HIS A 31 9.76 6.96 -2.83
C HIS A 31 10.82 6.18 -2.04
N ARG A 32 11.80 6.87 -1.45
CA ARG A 32 12.83 6.24 -0.60
C ARG A 32 12.20 5.42 0.54
N LEU A 33 11.27 6.02 1.26
CA LEU A 33 10.57 5.36 2.37
C LEU A 33 9.67 4.20 1.91
N SER A 34 9.09 4.29 0.71
CA SER A 34 8.26 3.23 0.15
C SER A 34 9.04 1.95 -0.12
N ILE A 35 10.31 2.05 -0.55
CA ILE A 35 11.19 0.90 -0.78
C ILE A 35 11.42 0.14 0.54
N VAL A 36 11.74 0.88 1.60
CA VAL A 36 11.92 0.33 2.95
C VAL A 36 10.65 -0.36 3.42
N LEU A 37 9.49 0.30 3.25
CA LEU A 37 8.22 -0.25 3.68
C LEU A 37 7.84 -1.51 2.89
N LEU A 38 8.10 -1.55 1.58
CA LEU A 38 7.90 -2.75 0.76
C LEU A 38 8.82 -3.90 1.19
N ALA A 39 10.06 -3.63 1.57
CA ALA A 39 10.97 -4.66 2.07
C ALA A 39 10.43 -5.29 3.36
N ILE A 40 9.90 -4.46 4.27
CA ILE A 40 9.24 -4.92 5.51
C ILE A 40 8.02 -5.79 5.18
N LEU A 41 7.13 -5.31 4.33
CA LEU A 41 5.92 -6.04 3.93
C LEU A 41 6.24 -7.35 3.21
N ARG A 42 7.30 -7.39 2.40
CA ARG A 42 7.76 -8.62 1.73
C ARG A 42 8.36 -9.63 2.70
N ARG A 43 9.01 -9.17 3.78
CA ARG A 43 9.63 -10.04 4.79
C ARG A 43 8.59 -10.70 5.70
N HIS A 44 7.55 -9.96 6.08
CA HIS A 44 6.58 -10.39 7.09
C HIS A 44 5.22 -10.81 6.51
N GLY A 45 4.92 -10.47 5.25
CA GLY A 45 3.61 -10.69 4.65
C GLY A 45 2.61 -9.59 4.96
N PRO A 46 1.29 -9.85 4.85
CA PRO A 46 0.27 -8.86 5.15
C PRO A 46 0.31 -8.48 6.63
N LEU A 47 0.61 -7.20 6.91
CA LEU A 47 0.77 -6.70 8.27
C LEU A 47 -0.30 -5.67 8.62
N SER A 48 -0.77 -5.72 9.87
CA SER A 48 -1.59 -4.66 10.47
C SER A 48 -0.78 -3.36 10.59
N VAL A 49 -1.49 -2.23 10.56
CA VAL A 49 -0.91 -0.87 10.61
C VAL A 49 0.00 -0.69 11.84
N ASP A 50 -0.40 -1.26 12.97
CA ASP A 50 0.32 -1.14 14.24
C ASP A 50 1.62 -1.95 14.25
N HIS A 51 1.58 -3.18 13.71
CA HIS A 51 2.78 -4.01 13.58
C HIS A 51 3.77 -3.41 12.57
N CYS A 52 3.25 -2.92 11.44
CA CYS A 52 4.06 -2.22 10.44
C CYS A 52 4.73 -0.96 11.02
N TRP A 53 4.00 -0.19 11.86
CA TRP A 53 4.55 0.97 12.54
C TRP A 53 5.72 0.62 13.46
N ALA A 54 5.59 -0.45 14.27
CA ALA A 54 6.64 -0.88 15.18
C ALA A 54 7.98 -1.13 14.46
N GLN A 55 7.93 -1.81 13.32
CA GLN A 55 9.11 -2.11 12.51
C GLN A 55 9.63 -0.89 11.74
N SER A 56 8.73 -0.02 11.27
CA SER A 56 9.10 1.18 10.50
C SER A 56 9.76 2.27 11.35
N LYS A 57 9.49 2.32 12.66
CA LYS A 57 10.04 3.34 13.57
C LYS A 57 11.57 3.36 13.58
N GLU A 58 12.19 2.19 13.45
CA GLU A 58 13.65 2.03 13.43
C GLU A 58 14.27 2.37 12.06
N GLN A 59 13.44 2.50 11.02
CA GLN A 59 13.88 2.63 9.63
C GLN A 59 13.75 4.07 9.07
N GLY A 60 13.59 5.06 9.95
CA GLY A 60 13.62 6.49 9.58
C GLY A 60 12.26 7.20 9.50
N PHE A 61 11.15 6.56 9.89
CA PHE A 61 9.85 7.23 9.91
C PHE A 61 9.68 8.15 11.14
N ARG A 62 9.43 9.44 10.90
CA ARG A 62 9.24 10.45 11.97
C ARG A 62 7.98 10.26 12.82
N SER A 63 6.87 9.78 12.25
CA SER A 63 5.59 9.62 12.98
C SER A 63 4.65 8.63 12.32
N LYS A 64 3.69 8.08 13.09
CA LYS A 64 2.63 7.18 12.58
C LYS A 64 1.80 7.85 11.47
N ARG A 65 1.60 9.17 11.54
CA ARG A 65 0.95 9.96 10.48
C ARG A 65 1.79 10.00 9.20
N HIS A 66 3.11 10.18 9.32
CA HIS A 66 4.02 10.18 8.17
C HIS A 66 3.98 8.83 7.44
N MET A 67 4.04 7.73 8.19
CA MET A 67 3.89 6.38 7.63
C MET A 67 2.55 6.20 6.90
N LYS A 68 1.43 6.58 7.53
CA LYS A 68 0.09 6.48 6.89
C LYS A 68 -0.02 7.29 5.60
N LEU A 69 0.65 8.43 5.52
CA LEU A 69 0.69 9.24 4.30
C LEU A 69 1.46 8.49 3.20
N VAL A 70 2.63 7.92 3.51
CA VAL A 70 3.41 7.13 2.54
C VAL A 70 2.61 5.91 2.09
N LEU A 71 1.95 5.20 3.00
CA LEU A 71 1.03 4.09 2.67
C LEU A 71 -0.11 4.52 1.74
N LYS A 72 -0.71 5.69 1.98
CA LYS A 72 -1.72 6.24 1.08
C LYS A 72 -1.13 6.55 -0.30
N TRP A 73 0.05 7.15 -0.35
CA TRP A 73 0.78 7.44 -1.59
C TRP A 73 1.10 6.16 -2.38
N MET A 74 1.57 5.11 -1.70
CA MET A 74 1.82 3.79 -2.27
C MET A 74 0.55 3.13 -2.81
N LYS A 75 -0.57 3.29 -2.09
CA LYS A 75 -1.88 2.79 -2.52
C LYS A 75 -2.36 3.49 -3.79
N ASP A 76 -2.21 4.81 -3.87
CA ASP A 76 -2.60 5.60 -5.06
C ASP A 76 -1.75 5.21 -6.29
N ARG A 77 -0.50 4.76 -6.06
CA ARG A 77 0.43 4.22 -7.06
C ARG A 77 0.32 2.69 -7.29
N GLN A 78 -0.69 2.04 -6.70
CA GLN A 78 -0.93 0.59 -6.78
C GLN A 78 0.27 -0.29 -6.37
N GLN A 79 1.10 0.16 -5.43
CA GLN A 79 2.24 -0.62 -4.91
C GLN A 79 1.84 -1.54 -3.74
N VAL A 80 0.76 -1.20 -3.04
CA VAL A 80 0.27 -1.92 -1.85
C VAL A 80 -1.23 -2.07 -1.95
N LYS A 81 -1.74 -3.26 -1.64
CA LYS A 81 -3.16 -3.57 -1.50
C LYS A 81 -3.56 -3.45 -0.03
N VAL A 82 -4.68 -2.78 0.22
CA VAL A 82 -5.30 -2.73 1.55
C VAL A 82 -6.35 -3.83 1.62
N ILE A 83 -6.22 -4.71 2.60
CA ILE A 83 -7.20 -5.73 2.95
C ILE A 83 -7.87 -5.26 4.24
N CYS A 84 -9.20 -5.25 4.25
CA CYS A 84 -9.97 -4.88 5.43
C CYS A 84 -10.60 -6.16 5.98
N GLU A 85 -10.23 -6.55 7.19
CA GLU A 85 -10.86 -7.66 7.89
C GLU A 85 -11.80 -7.11 8.96
N HIS A 86 -12.98 -7.71 9.06
CA HIS A 86 -13.95 -7.38 10.08
C HIS A 86 -13.89 -8.45 11.15
N LEU A 87 -13.26 -8.13 12.28
CA LEU A 87 -13.17 -9.05 13.41
C LEU A 87 -14.56 -9.13 14.04
N THR A 88 -15.30 -10.17 13.68
CA THR A 88 -16.72 -10.31 14.05
C THR A 88 -16.90 -10.72 15.51
N GLU A 89 -15.83 -11.17 16.18
CA GLU A 89 -15.87 -11.66 17.57
C GLU A 89 -15.81 -10.56 18.64
N LEU A 90 -15.59 -9.29 18.25
CA LEU A 90 -15.53 -8.14 19.16
C LEU A 90 -16.61 -7.09 18.86
N SER A 91 -17.68 -7.51 18.19
CA SER A 91 -18.71 -6.63 17.61
C SER A 91 -19.51 -5.79 18.62
N ASP A 92 -19.46 -6.13 19.90
CA ASP A 92 -20.32 -5.50 20.92
C ASP A 92 -19.68 -4.27 21.58
N LEU A 93 -18.37 -4.02 21.41
CA LEU A 93 -17.69 -2.90 22.07
C LEU A 93 -17.10 -1.84 21.13
N HIS A 94 -16.68 -2.21 19.92
CA HIS A 94 -16.28 -1.23 18.91
C HIS A 94 -16.19 -1.91 17.54
N GLY A 95 -16.64 -1.23 16.49
CA GLY A 95 -16.57 -1.72 15.12
C GLY A 95 -15.15 -1.72 14.57
N ASP A 96 -14.27 -2.56 15.14
CA ASP A 96 -12.85 -2.58 14.86
C ASP A 96 -12.59 -3.27 13.52
N LYS A 97 -12.58 -2.45 12.47
CA LYS A 97 -12.07 -2.82 11.16
C LYS A 97 -10.54 -2.79 11.24
N GLU A 98 -9.91 -3.96 11.15
CA GLU A 98 -8.46 -4.03 11.02
C GLU A 98 -8.07 -3.91 9.55
N PHE A 99 -7.05 -3.09 9.30
CA PHE A 99 -6.52 -2.86 7.96
C PHE A 99 -5.15 -3.52 7.86
N PHE A 100 -5.04 -4.48 6.94
CA PHE A 100 -3.80 -5.14 6.58
C PHE A 100 -3.27 -4.57 5.28
N TYR A 101 -1.95 -4.40 5.19
CA TYR A 101 -1.27 -3.96 3.99
C TYR A 101 -0.48 -5.13 3.40
N ALA A 102 -0.76 -5.47 2.15
CA ALA A 102 -0.05 -6.50 1.40
C ALA A 102 0.70 -5.87 0.22
N PRO A 103 1.90 -6.36 -0.14
CA PRO A 103 2.54 -5.93 -1.38
C PRO A 103 1.64 -6.25 -2.57
N PHE A 104 1.54 -5.32 -3.52
CA PHE A 104 0.74 -5.55 -4.73
C PHE A 104 1.55 -6.42 -5.70
N ASP A 105 1.16 -7.67 -5.86
CA ASP A 105 1.76 -8.57 -6.85
C ASP A 105 1.22 -8.19 -8.23
N HIS A 106 1.99 -7.39 -8.96
CA HIS A 106 1.83 -7.32 -10.41
C HIS A 106 2.33 -8.66 -10.92
N GLY A 107 1.41 -9.61 -11.17
CA GLY A 107 1.72 -11.00 -11.46
C GLY A 107 3.06 -11.15 -12.19
N ARG A 108 4.06 -11.69 -11.49
CA ARG A 108 5.35 -12.03 -12.09
C ARG A 108 5.12 -13.04 -13.20
N GLU A 109 4.97 -12.56 -14.42
CA GLU A 109 5.32 -13.33 -15.62
C GLU A 109 6.57 -12.69 -16.24
N LYS A 110 7.65 -13.48 -16.29
CA LYS A 110 8.90 -13.29 -17.04
C LYS A 110 9.89 -12.22 -16.55
N THR A 111 10.83 -12.65 -15.70
CA THR A 111 12.27 -12.38 -15.89
C THR A 111 13.12 -13.54 -15.34
N ASP A 112 12.93 -14.76 -15.83
CA ASP A 112 13.89 -15.88 -15.67
C ASP A 112 14.72 -16.07 -16.96
N LYS A 113 15.07 -14.98 -17.65
CA LYS A 113 15.93 -15.00 -18.84
C LYS A 113 16.94 -13.87 -18.79
N MET A 114 17.88 -13.92 -17.85
CA MET A 114 19.12 -13.15 -18.00
C MET A 114 20.30 -13.75 -17.23
N ASP A 115 20.44 -15.08 -17.23
CA ASP A 115 21.62 -15.75 -16.66
C ASP A 115 22.19 -16.88 -17.55
N ASN A 116 21.80 -16.99 -18.83
CA ASN A 116 22.35 -18.03 -19.71
C ASN A 116 22.80 -17.52 -21.08
N GLU A 117 23.66 -16.50 -21.09
CA GLU A 117 24.50 -16.17 -22.26
C GLU A 117 25.88 -15.64 -21.80
N LYS A 118 26.49 -16.32 -20.83
CA LYS A 118 27.87 -16.03 -20.42
C LYS A 118 28.71 -17.27 -20.11
N VAL A 119 28.45 -18.36 -20.82
CA VAL A 119 29.29 -19.57 -20.83
C VAL A 119 29.42 -20.09 -22.26
N ASP A 120 29.87 -19.25 -23.19
CA ASP A 120 30.39 -19.73 -24.49
C ASP A 120 31.41 -18.75 -25.13
N SER A 121 32.09 -17.95 -24.30
CA SER A 121 33.23 -17.12 -24.73
C SER A 121 34.53 -17.51 -24.01
N SER A 122 34.58 -18.73 -23.47
CA SER A 122 35.79 -19.36 -22.96
C SER A 122 35.71 -20.85 -23.25
N ILE A 123 35.91 -21.22 -24.52
CA ILE A 123 36.67 -22.38 -25.01
C ILE A 123 36.53 -22.35 -26.55
N GLN A 124 37.40 -21.58 -27.20
CA GLN A 124 38.26 -21.95 -28.33
C GLN A 124 38.90 -20.72 -28.97
#